data_AF-A0A359IGI5-F1
#
_entry.id   AF-A0A359IGI5-F1
#
_cell.length_a   1.000
_cell.length_b   1.000
_cell.length_c   1.000
_cell.angle_alpha   90.00
_cell.angle_beta   90.00
_cell.angle_gamma   90.00
#
_symmetry.space_group_name_H-M   'P 1'
#
loop_
_entity.id
_entity.type
_entity.pdbx_description
1 polymer ?
#
loop_
_entity_poly.entity_id
_entity_poly.type
_entity_poly.pdbx_seq_one_letter_code
_entity_poly.pdbx_strand_id
1 'polypeptide(L)'
;MGKFVDLTGQTFDRLKVIKRVPKPNSRKIDGVFWLCECSCESNNTTVVSSGELKSGNTKSCGCLRKEMVSDFNKLTKKRYITYNLLGEYGIGKTLKGEEFYFDLEDYNLIKDYCWHIGNRGYVICTIHLEDNKKHDILFHRIVTKCEEGYEVDHINGKKTRNDNRKYNLRVCVHQQNMCNYTKPKNNTSGVKGVSWDNRHSVWKAYITAKGDRINLGSYSNFDKAVSSRKEAEDIYHGEYKNK
;
A
#
# COMPACT_ATOMS: atom_id res chain seq x y z
N MET A 1 1.07 -38.03 -34.66
CA MET A 1 -0.03 -37.17 -35.16
C MET A 1 -1.34 -37.73 -34.63
N GLY A 2 -2.02 -37.01 -33.73
CA GLY A 2 -3.30 -37.46 -33.18
C GLY A 2 -4.38 -37.45 -34.26
N LYS A 3 -5.22 -38.50 -34.28
CA LYS A 3 -6.36 -38.63 -35.19
C LYS A 3 -7.26 -37.40 -35.07
N PHE A 4 -7.65 -36.80 -36.19
CA PHE A 4 -8.61 -35.70 -36.20
C PHE A 4 -9.93 -36.20 -35.60
N VAL A 5 -10.46 -35.47 -34.62
CA VAL A 5 -11.75 -35.74 -34.00
C VAL A 5 -12.63 -34.53 -34.26
N ASP A 6 -13.71 -34.74 -35.00
CA ASP A 6 -14.75 -33.73 -35.16
C ASP A 6 -15.56 -33.61 -33.87
N LEU A 7 -15.65 -32.39 -33.36
CA LEU A 7 -16.38 -32.07 -32.13
C LEU A 7 -17.72 -31.39 -32.42
N THR A 8 -18.08 -31.20 -33.69
CA THR A 8 -19.33 -30.55 -34.12
C THR A 8 -20.54 -31.21 -33.47
N GLY A 9 -21.44 -30.39 -32.90
CA GLY A 9 -22.66 -30.85 -32.22
C GLY A 9 -22.45 -31.35 -30.79
N GLN A 10 -21.21 -31.56 -30.34
CA GLN A 10 -20.93 -31.96 -28.96
C GLN A 10 -21.06 -30.76 -28.00
N THR A 11 -21.42 -31.07 -26.75
CA THR A 11 -21.55 -30.07 -25.68
C THR A 11 -20.50 -30.31 -24.61
N PHE A 12 -19.77 -29.26 -24.25
CA PHE A 12 -18.77 -29.24 -23.17
C PHE A 12 -19.19 -28.18 -22.15
N ASP A 13 -19.58 -28.61 -20.96
CA ASP A 13 -20.19 -27.72 -19.95
C ASP A 13 -21.35 -26.90 -20.57
N ARG A 14 -21.21 -25.57 -20.66
CA ARG A 14 -22.23 -24.69 -21.26
C ARG A 14 -22.02 -24.41 -22.75
N LEU A 15 -21.00 -24.99 -23.37
CA LEU A 15 -20.59 -24.68 -24.74
C LEU A 15 -21.00 -25.79 -25.69
N LYS A 16 -21.92 -25.49 -26.61
CA LYS A 16 -22.27 -26.36 -27.73
C LYS A 16 -21.44 -26.00 -28.95
N VAL A 17 -20.73 -26.97 -29.51
CA VAL A 17 -19.86 -26.76 -30.68
C VAL A 17 -20.72 -26.64 -31.95
N ILE A 18 -20.65 -25.49 -32.64
CA ILE A 18 -21.40 -25.26 -33.89
C ILE A 18 -20.59 -25.68 -35.11
N LYS A 19 -19.38 -25.15 -35.25
CA LYS A 19 -18.55 -25.38 -36.44
C LYS A 19 -17.08 -25.11 -36.17
N ARG A 20 -16.23 -25.71 -36.99
CA ARG A 20 -14.79 -25.40 -37.03
C ARG A 20 -14.57 -24.00 -37.60
N VAL A 21 -13.59 -23.29 -37.06
CA VAL A 21 -13.16 -21.96 -37.55
C VAL A 21 -11.64 -21.87 -37.70
N PRO A 22 -11.13 -20.94 -38.53
CA PRO A 22 -9.70 -20.66 -38.59
C PRO A 22 -9.14 -20.21 -37.24
N LYS A 23 -7.84 -20.37 -37.05
CA LYS A 23 -7.13 -19.88 -35.87
C LYS A 23 -7.29 -18.35 -35.78
N PRO A 24 -7.77 -17.81 -34.65
CA PRO A 24 -7.79 -16.36 -34.43
C PRO A 24 -6.37 -15.80 -34.31
N ASN A 25 -6.13 -14.60 -34.85
CA ASN A 25 -4.84 -13.90 -34.74
C ASN A 25 -4.38 -13.68 -33.28
N SER A 26 -5.31 -13.65 -32.33
CA SER A 26 -5.02 -13.48 -30.90
C SER A 26 -4.42 -14.73 -30.23
N ARG A 27 -4.41 -15.89 -30.89
CA ARG A 27 -3.93 -17.15 -30.33
C ARG A 27 -2.49 -17.41 -30.75
N LYS A 28 -1.60 -17.64 -29.78
CA LYS A 28 -0.18 -17.93 -30.04
C LYS A 28 0.05 -19.36 -30.56
N ILE A 29 -0.68 -20.33 -30.04
CA ILE A 29 -0.48 -21.76 -30.31
C ILE A 29 -1.35 -22.21 -31.48
N ASP A 30 -0.79 -23.01 -32.39
CA ASP A 30 -1.54 -23.66 -33.47
C ASP A 30 -2.43 -24.79 -32.96
N GLY A 31 -3.60 -24.96 -33.57
CA GLY A 31 -4.57 -25.96 -33.14
C GLY A 31 -5.86 -25.89 -33.94
N VAL A 32 -6.77 -26.80 -33.60
CA VAL A 32 -8.13 -26.80 -34.15
C VAL A 32 -9.01 -25.93 -33.25
N PHE A 33 -9.70 -24.96 -33.85
CA PHE A 33 -10.58 -24.02 -33.17
C PHE A 33 -12.02 -24.21 -33.59
N TRP A 34 -12.92 -23.99 -32.65
CA TRP A 34 -14.35 -24.20 -32.81
C TRP A 34 -15.11 -22.96 -32.35
N LEU A 35 -16.11 -22.56 -33.14
CA LEU A 35 -17.12 -21.62 -32.70
C LEU A 35 -18.13 -22.37 -31.86
N CYS A 36 -18.28 -21.95 -30.61
CA CYS A 36 -19.20 -22.55 -29.66
C CYS A 36 -20.28 -21.55 -29.25
N GLU A 37 -21.51 -22.01 -29.12
CA GLU A 37 -22.63 -21.27 -28.55
C GLU A 37 -22.76 -21.59 -27.07
N CYS A 38 -22.86 -20.56 -26.24
CA CYS A 38 -23.01 -20.72 -24.81
C CYS A 38 -24.49 -20.76 -24.43
N SER A 39 -24.87 -21.71 -23.58
CA SER A 39 -26.24 -21.86 -23.04
C SER A 39 -26.60 -20.81 -21.98
N CYS A 40 -25.96 -19.64 -21.99
CA CYS A 40 -26.27 -18.55 -21.06
C CYS A 40 -27.45 -17.73 -21.58
N GLU A 41 -28.09 -16.94 -20.71
CA GLU A 41 -29.28 -16.13 -21.08
C GLU A 41 -29.01 -15.18 -22.27
N SER A 42 -27.77 -14.74 -22.43
CA SER A 42 -27.36 -13.88 -23.54
C SER A 42 -27.02 -14.62 -24.83
N ASN A 43 -27.06 -15.97 -24.85
CA ASN A 43 -26.71 -16.84 -25.98
C ASN A 43 -25.41 -16.44 -26.71
N ASN A 44 -24.40 -16.00 -25.95
CA ASN A 44 -23.15 -15.49 -26.52
C ASN A 44 -22.34 -16.62 -27.16
N THR A 45 -21.59 -16.29 -28.21
CA THR A 45 -20.67 -17.24 -28.85
C THR A 45 -19.22 -16.98 -28.43
N THR A 46 -18.38 -18.02 -28.49
CA THR A 46 -16.95 -17.92 -28.19
C THR A 46 -16.12 -18.89 -29.05
N VAL A 47 -14.86 -18.54 -29.31
CA VAL A 47 -13.94 -19.39 -30.08
C VAL A 47 -12.96 -20.08 -29.14
N VAL A 48 -13.01 -21.41 -29.13
CA VAL A 48 -12.28 -22.26 -28.17
C VAL A 48 -11.50 -23.34 -28.92
N SER A 49 -10.31 -23.68 -28.42
CA SER A 49 -9.52 -24.77 -29.01
C SER A 49 -10.01 -26.15 -28.58
N SER A 50 -9.75 -27.19 -29.38
CA SER A 50 -10.05 -28.58 -29.00
C SER A 50 -9.44 -29.00 -27.65
N GLY A 51 -8.26 -28.48 -27.32
CA GLY A 51 -7.57 -28.79 -26.06
C GLY A 51 -8.31 -28.21 -24.86
N GLU A 52 -8.76 -26.95 -24.95
CA GLU A 52 -9.47 -26.25 -23.88
C GLU A 52 -10.86 -26.83 -23.61
N LEU A 53 -11.56 -27.30 -24.65
CA LEU A 53 -12.85 -28.00 -24.52
C LEU A 53 -12.68 -29.33 -23.78
N LYS A 54 -11.70 -30.15 -24.20
CA LYS A 54 -11.46 -31.47 -23.60
C LYS A 54 -10.89 -31.41 -22.19
N SER A 55 -10.05 -30.41 -21.89
CA SER A 55 -9.47 -30.24 -20.56
C SER A 55 -10.43 -29.56 -19.57
N GLY A 56 -11.55 -29.01 -20.03
CA GLY A 56 -12.48 -28.24 -19.21
C GLY A 56 -11.93 -26.87 -18.78
N ASN A 57 -10.88 -26.36 -19.44
CA ASN A 57 -10.31 -25.04 -19.12
C ASN A 57 -11.26 -23.91 -19.54
N THR A 58 -12.08 -24.13 -20.57
CA THR A 58 -13.08 -23.16 -21.03
C THR A 58 -14.46 -23.79 -21.00
N LYS A 59 -15.28 -23.38 -20.02
CA LYS A 59 -16.58 -23.99 -19.71
C LYS A 59 -17.79 -23.17 -20.18
N SER A 60 -17.56 -21.93 -20.60
CA SER A 60 -18.60 -20.97 -21.02
C SER A 60 -17.99 -19.85 -21.87
N CYS A 61 -18.82 -18.96 -22.41
CA CYS A 61 -18.38 -17.72 -23.05
C CYS A 61 -17.74 -16.69 -22.09
N GLY A 62 -17.52 -17.06 -20.81
CA GLY A 62 -17.08 -16.18 -19.73
C GLY A 62 -18.19 -15.82 -18.74
N CYS A 63 -19.45 -16.15 -19.03
CA CYS A 63 -20.58 -15.90 -18.13
C CYS A 63 -20.43 -16.65 -16.80
N LEU A 64 -19.97 -17.91 -16.83
CA LEU A 64 -19.83 -18.73 -15.63
C LEU A 64 -18.85 -18.09 -14.63
N ARG A 65 -17.78 -17.45 -15.12
CA ARG A 65 -16.85 -16.70 -14.27
C ARG A 65 -17.50 -15.43 -13.69
N LYS A 66 -18.32 -14.73 -14.47
CA LYS A 66 -19.05 -13.54 -14.00
C LYS A 66 -20.06 -13.91 -12.90
N GLU A 67 -20.78 -15.02 -13.09
CA GLU A 67 -21.72 -15.58 -12.11
C GLU A 67 -20.99 -15.97 -10.82
N MET A 68 -19.90 -16.75 -10.91
CA MET A 68 -19.09 -17.12 -9.75
C MET A 68 -18.57 -15.89 -8.99
N VAL A 69 -18.10 -14.86 -9.69
CA VAL A 69 -17.63 -13.61 -9.05
C VAL A 69 -18.79 -12.88 -8.38
N SER A 70 -19.96 -12.80 -9.03
CA SER A 70 -21.17 -12.21 -8.46
C SER A 70 -21.60 -12.96 -7.19
N ASP A 71 -21.66 -14.29 -7.23
CA ASP A 71 -22.14 -15.11 -6.12
C ASP A 71 -21.14 -15.13 -4.97
N PHE A 72 -19.84 -15.17 -5.27
CA PHE A 72 -18.80 -14.95 -4.26
C PHE A 72 -18.96 -13.59 -3.59
N ASN A 73 -19.16 -12.51 -4.35
CA ASN A 73 -19.37 -11.16 -3.79
C ASN A 73 -20.67 -11.04 -2.96
N LYS A 74 -21.71 -11.84 -3.26
CA LYS A 74 -22.95 -11.92 -2.47
C LYS A 74 -22.73 -12.71 -1.17
N LEU A 75 -22.00 -13.83 -1.22
CA LEU A 75 -21.70 -14.71 -0.09
C LEU A 75 -20.70 -14.07 0.88
N THR A 76 -19.64 -13.45 0.37
CA THR A 76 -18.72 -12.63 1.15
C THR A 76 -19.32 -11.24 1.28
N LYS A 77 -20.25 -11.05 2.23
CA LYS A 77 -20.81 -9.73 2.59
C LYS A 77 -19.73 -8.66 2.48
N LYS A 78 -19.77 -7.85 1.41
CA LYS A 78 -19.14 -6.54 1.31
C LYS A 78 -17.65 -6.51 1.72
N ARG A 79 -16.73 -6.41 0.73
CA ARG A 79 -15.32 -5.96 0.91
C ARG A 79 -15.24 -4.52 1.44
N TYR A 80 -15.68 -4.29 2.66
CA TYR A 80 -15.68 -2.99 3.31
C TYR A 80 -14.86 -3.16 4.58
N ILE A 81 -14.06 -2.14 4.84
CA ILE A 81 -13.41 -1.98 6.14
C ILE A 81 -14.49 -1.91 7.19
N THR A 82 -14.28 -2.62 8.29
CA THR A 82 -15.16 -2.52 9.45
C THR A 82 -14.62 -1.47 10.39
N TYR A 83 -15.53 -0.75 11.03
CA TYR A 83 -15.21 0.32 11.97
C TYR A 83 -15.90 0.01 13.29
N ASN A 84 -15.14 0.06 14.38
CA ASN A 84 -15.66 0.09 15.73
C ASN A 84 -15.57 1.54 16.24
N LEU A 85 -16.72 2.12 16.58
CA LEU A 85 -16.87 3.51 17.02
C LEU A 85 -17.41 3.60 18.47
N LEU A 86 -17.44 2.49 19.21
CA LEU A 86 -18.01 2.44 20.56
C LEU A 86 -17.02 2.84 21.66
N GLY A 87 -15.74 3.01 21.33
CA GLY A 87 -14.69 3.41 22.27
C GLY A 87 -14.44 4.91 22.28
N GLU A 88 -13.36 5.33 22.96
CA GLU A 88 -12.90 6.73 22.97
C GLU A 88 -12.34 7.18 21.60
N TYR A 89 -11.95 6.23 20.76
CA TYR A 89 -11.43 6.44 19.42
C TYR A 89 -11.97 5.37 18.47
N GLY A 90 -11.88 5.64 17.17
CA GLY A 90 -12.28 4.72 16.11
C GLY A 90 -11.20 3.67 15.85
N ILE A 91 -11.64 2.40 15.68
CA ILE A 91 -10.78 1.30 15.25
C ILE A 91 -11.27 0.80 13.91
N GLY A 92 -10.44 0.94 12.87
CA GLY A 92 -10.70 0.40 11.55
C GLY A 92 -9.98 -0.94 11.35
N LYS A 93 -10.63 -1.89 10.68
CA LYS A 93 -10.00 -3.16 10.26
C LYS A 93 -9.95 -3.28 8.75
N THR A 94 -8.74 -3.40 8.23
CA THR A 94 -8.51 -3.63 6.80
C THR A 94 -9.06 -4.99 6.37
N LEU A 95 -9.14 -5.22 5.05
CA LEU A 95 -9.53 -6.52 4.50
C LEU A 95 -8.60 -7.68 4.91
N LYS A 96 -7.37 -7.38 5.34
CA LYS A 96 -6.42 -8.38 5.86
C LYS A 96 -6.56 -8.63 7.36
N GLY A 97 -7.48 -7.93 8.03
CA GLY A 97 -7.66 -7.97 9.48
C GLY A 97 -6.70 -7.09 10.27
N GLU A 98 -5.87 -6.27 9.60
CA GLU A 98 -4.96 -5.34 10.26
C GLU A 98 -5.73 -4.14 10.83
N GLU A 99 -5.40 -3.74 12.05
CA GLU A 99 -6.05 -2.62 12.75
C GLU A 99 -5.33 -1.29 12.52
N PHE A 100 -6.13 -0.23 12.42
CA PHE A 100 -5.67 1.16 12.44
C PHE A 100 -6.59 2.03 13.30
N TYR A 101 -6.04 3.12 13.81
CA TYR A 101 -6.68 3.96 14.83
C TYR A 101 -6.86 5.39 14.33
N PHE A 102 -7.98 6.03 14.70
CA PHE A 102 -8.34 7.39 14.28
C PHE A 102 -9.30 8.04 15.29
N ASP A 103 -9.42 9.36 15.28
CA ASP A 103 -10.38 10.06 16.14
C ASP A 103 -11.80 9.95 15.59
N LEU A 104 -12.81 9.82 16.46
CA LEU A 104 -14.20 9.57 16.03
C LEU A 104 -14.76 10.67 15.11
N GLU A 105 -14.33 11.92 15.31
CA GLU A 105 -14.72 13.06 14.49
C GLU A 105 -14.25 12.94 13.02
N ASP A 106 -13.17 12.22 12.77
CA ASP A 106 -12.59 12.04 11.44
C ASP A 106 -13.32 10.94 10.65
N TYR A 107 -14.25 10.19 11.26
CA TYR A 107 -14.96 9.09 10.63
C TYR A 107 -15.62 9.49 9.30
N ASN A 108 -16.27 10.65 9.27
CA ASN A 108 -16.95 11.12 8.06
C ASN A 108 -15.98 11.46 6.92
N LEU A 109 -14.72 11.78 7.23
CA LEU A 109 -13.70 12.07 6.22
C LEU A 109 -13.13 10.80 5.60
N ILE A 110 -13.22 9.66 6.30
CA ILE A 110 -12.47 8.44 5.95
C ILE A 110 -13.34 7.24 5.58
N LYS A 111 -14.63 7.25 5.92
CA LYS A 111 -15.54 6.09 5.78
C LYS A 111 -15.71 5.58 4.35
N ASP A 112 -15.57 6.47 3.36
CA ASP A 112 -15.83 6.16 1.94
C ASP A 112 -14.58 5.61 1.21
N TYR A 113 -13.46 5.46 1.91
CA TYR A 113 -12.19 4.98 1.35
C TYR A 113 -11.92 3.52 1.70
N CYS A 114 -11.19 2.84 0.81
CA CYS A 114 -10.70 1.49 1.01
C CYS A 114 -9.24 1.47 1.49
N TRP A 115 -9.06 1.69 2.78
CA TRP A 115 -7.81 1.60 3.53
C TRP A 115 -7.17 0.20 3.56
N HIS A 116 -5.85 0.20 3.37
CA HIS A 116 -4.94 -0.90 3.65
C HIS A 116 -3.63 -0.37 4.24
N ILE A 117 -2.84 -1.23 4.87
CA ILE A 117 -1.51 -0.85 5.38
C ILE A 117 -0.48 -1.10 4.27
N GLY A 118 0.18 -0.02 3.83
CA GLY A 118 1.24 -0.09 2.84
C GLY A 118 2.56 -0.61 3.43
N ASN A 119 3.53 -0.93 2.57
CA ASN A 119 4.83 -1.50 2.98
C ASN A 119 5.64 -0.62 3.95
N ARG A 120 5.35 0.69 4.01
CA ARG A 120 5.98 1.64 4.93
C ARG A 120 5.24 1.74 6.28
N GLY A 121 4.16 0.99 6.49
CA GLY A 121 3.33 1.02 7.69
C GLY A 121 2.24 2.10 7.70
N TYR A 122 2.17 2.95 6.67
CA TYR A 122 1.12 3.97 6.55
C TYR A 122 -0.21 3.33 6.13
N VAL A 123 -1.30 3.86 6.67
CA VAL A 123 -2.67 3.57 6.23
C VAL A 123 -2.92 4.37 4.95
N ILE A 124 -3.20 3.68 3.85
CA ILE A 124 -3.34 4.26 2.52
C ILE A 124 -4.54 3.68 1.77
N CYS A 125 -5.09 4.45 0.84
CA CYS A 125 -6.11 4.01 -0.11
C CYS A 125 -5.56 4.22 -1.51
N THR A 126 -5.49 3.16 -2.31
CA THR A 126 -4.95 3.23 -3.68
C THR A 126 -6.10 3.47 -4.66
N ILE A 127 -6.03 4.57 -5.40
CA ILE A 127 -6.98 4.90 -6.49
C ILE A 127 -6.33 4.70 -7.86
N HIS A 128 -7.15 4.37 -8.84
CA HIS A 128 -6.75 4.21 -10.24
C HIS A 128 -7.17 5.45 -11.03
N LEU A 129 -6.23 6.03 -11.77
CA LEU A 129 -6.46 7.17 -12.65
C LEU A 129 -6.67 6.69 -14.09
N GLU A 130 -7.23 7.56 -14.94
CA GLU A 130 -7.58 7.27 -16.35
C GLU A 130 -6.40 6.72 -17.17
N ASP A 131 -5.17 7.15 -16.87
CA ASP A 131 -3.92 6.72 -17.51
C ASP A 131 -3.41 5.32 -17.07
N ASN A 132 -4.21 4.49 -16.39
CA ASN A 132 -3.77 3.30 -15.66
C ASN A 132 -2.70 3.58 -14.58
N LYS A 133 -2.47 4.84 -14.22
CA LYS A 133 -1.60 5.24 -13.11
C LYS A 133 -2.30 4.96 -11.78
N LYS A 134 -1.51 4.59 -10.77
CA LYS A 134 -1.98 4.41 -9.40
C LYS A 134 -1.54 5.60 -8.56
N HIS A 135 -2.43 6.07 -7.70
CA HIS A 135 -2.12 7.09 -6.72
C HIS A 135 -2.54 6.63 -5.34
N ASP A 136 -1.64 6.78 -4.36
CA ASP A 136 -1.90 6.40 -2.97
C ASP A 136 -2.32 7.63 -2.18
N ILE A 137 -3.55 7.62 -1.69
CA ILE A 137 -4.09 8.60 -0.76
C ILE A 137 -3.68 8.18 0.65
N LEU A 138 -3.06 9.09 1.41
CA LEU A 138 -2.58 8.81 2.76
C LEU A 138 -3.59 9.25 3.82
N PHE A 139 -3.95 8.35 4.73
CA PHE A 139 -4.95 8.60 5.78
C PHE A 139 -4.63 9.85 6.61
N HIS A 140 -3.42 9.88 7.19
CA HIS A 140 -2.95 10.99 8.03
C HIS A 140 -2.99 12.36 7.33
N ARG A 141 -2.91 12.45 6.00
CA ARG A 141 -3.05 13.73 5.27
C ARG A 141 -4.50 14.21 5.19
N ILE A 142 -5.46 13.29 5.09
CA ILE A 142 -6.90 13.63 5.07
C ILE A 142 -7.31 14.23 6.42
N VAL A 143 -7.02 13.52 7.51
CA VAL A 143 -7.49 13.90 8.86
C VAL A 143 -6.85 15.19 9.37
N THR A 144 -5.62 15.48 8.94
CA THR A 144 -4.93 16.74 9.28
C THR A 144 -5.22 17.87 8.31
N LYS A 145 -5.92 17.61 7.19
CA LYS A 145 -6.13 18.58 6.11
C LYS A 145 -4.83 19.25 5.66
N CYS A 146 -3.76 18.46 5.55
CA CYS A 146 -2.41 18.95 5.31
C CYS A 146 -2.29 19.59 3.92
N GLU A 147 -1.94 20.88 3.90
CA GLU A 147 -1.73 21.68 2.70
C GLU A 147 -0.52 21.22 1.88
N GLU A 148 -0.48 21.67 0.61
CA GLU A 148 0.65 21.40 -0.27
C GLU A 148 1.94 22.07 0.26
N GLY A 149 3.08 21.40 0.12
CA GLY A 149 4.35 21.85 0.68
C GLY A 149 4.61 21.42 2.13
N TYR A 150 3.60 20.91 2.83
CA TYR A 150 3.74 20.34 4.17
C TYR A 150 3.70 18.82 4.17
N GLU A 151 4.25 18.24 5.23
CA GLU A 151 4.25 16.81 5.54
C GLU A 151 3.57 16.58 6.88
N VAL A 152 3.08 15.35 7.08
CA VAL A 152 2.48 14.95 8.35
C VAL A 152 3.35 13.88 8.97
N ASP A 153 3.88 14.18 10.14
CA ASP A 153 4.77 13.32 10.90
C ASP A 153 4.02 12.57 11.98
N HIS A 154 4.42 11.31 12.20
CA HIS A 154 3.92 10.47 13.29
C HIS A 154 4.85 10.63 14.50
N ILE A 155 4.39 11.35 15.53
CA ILE A 155 5.18 11.76 16.71
C ILE A 155 5.84 10.56 17.40
N ASN A 156 5.13 9.42 17.49
CA ASN A 156 5.63 8.19 18.11
C ASN A 156 6.38 7.27 17.12
N GLY A 157 6.77 7.80 15.95
CA GLY A 157 7.67 7.16 15.01
C GLY A 157 7.06 6.07 14.11
N LYS A 158 7.93 5.38 13.37
CA LYS A 158 7.53 4.50 12.25
C LYS A 158 6.65 3.31 12.64
N LYS A 159 6.77 2.82 13.88
CA LYS A 159 5.99 1.66 14.37
C LYS A 159 4.53 1.99 14.64
N THR A 160 4.19 3.27 14.75
CA THR A 160 2.83 3.75 15.07
C THR A 160 2.16 4.42 13.87
N ARG A 161 2.62 4.14 12.63
CA ARG A 161 2.06 4.72 11.40
C ARG A 161 0.63 4.26 11.08
N ASN A 162 0.17 3.19 11.72
CA ASN A 162 -1.22 2.75 11.70
C ASN A 162 -2.09 3.49 12.73
N ASP A 163 -1.50 4.28 13.62
CA ASP A 163 -2.21 5.14 14.55
C ASP A 163 -2.24 6.58 14.02
N ASN A 164 -3.39 6.96 13.48
CA ASN A 164 -3.64 8.25 12.84
C ASN A 164 -4.51 9.16 13.71
N ARG A 165 -4.53 8.93 15.02
CA ARG A 165 -5.15 9.84 15.98
C ARG A 165 -4.31 11.12 16.11
N LYS A 166 -4.95 12.27 16.34
CA LYS A 166 -4.33 13.60 16.39
C LYS A 166 -3.19 13.70 17.39
N TYR A 167 -3.26 13.00 18.52
CA TYR A 167 -2.18 12.97 19.51
C TYR A 167 -0.85 12.41 18.96
N ASN A 168 -0.92 11.59 17.90
CA ASN A 168 0.23 10.99 17.24
C ASN A 168 0.60 11.71 15.93
N LEU A 169 -0.15 12.73 15.49
CA LEU A 169 0.07 13.41 14.22
C LEU A 169 0.50 14.86 14.44
N ARG A 170 1.42 15.34 13.61
CA ARG A 170 1.73 16.78 13.50
C ARG A 170 2.02 17.18 12.06
N VAL A 171 1.53 18.35 11.66
CA VAL A 171 1.91 18.96 10.39
C VAL A 171 3.27 19.62 10.58
N CYS A 172 4.19 19.38 9.66
CA CYS A 172 5.55 19.89 9.74
C CYS A 172 6.11 20.19 8.34
N VAL A 173 7.13 21.04 8.28
CA VAL A 173 7.92 21.18 7.05
C VAL A 173 8.93 20.04 6.94
N HIS A 174 9.36 19.74 5.71
CA HIS A 174 10.29 18.64 5.43
C HIS A 174 11.54 18.64 6.36
N GLN A 175 12.13 19.81 6.62
CA GLN A 175 13.30 19.92 7.50
C GLN A 175 13.01 19.47 8.94
N GLN A 176 11.82 19.77 9.47
CA GLN A 176 11.40 19.35 10.81
C GLN A 176 11.15 17.84 10.85
N ASN A 177 10.53 17.27 9.82
CA ASN A 177 10.35 15.82 9.72
C ASN A 177 11.69 15.07 9.72
N MET A 178 12.69 15.64 9.05
CA MET A 178 14.04 15.06 8.98
C MET A 178 14.78 15.04 10.33
N CYS A 179 14.40 15.89 11.30
CA CYS A 179 14.90 15.78 12.68
C CYS A 179 14.59 14.39 13.27
N ASN A 180 13.43 13.81 12.92
CA ASN A 180 12.99 12.50 13.38
C ASN A 180 13.58 11.30 12.63
N TYR A 181 14.50 11.53 11.70
CA TYR A 181 14.98 10.44 10.85
C TYR A 181 15.62 9.31 11.68
N THR A 182 15.61 8.07 11.21
CA THR A 182 16.26 6.99 11.97
C THR A 182 17.79 7.17 11.95
N LYS A 183 18.50 6.68 12.97
CA LYS A 183 19.98 6.72 12.98
C LYS A 183 20.52 6.06 11.69
N PRO A 184 21.44 6.72 10.95
CA PRO A 184 22.07 6.13 9.77
C PRO A 184 22.82 4.84 10.13
N LYS A 185 22.87 3.86 9.23
CA LYS A 185 23.57 2.58 9.46
C LYS A 185 25.08 2.75 9.71
N ASN A 186 25.67 3.81 9.16
CA ASN A 186 27.08 4.17 9.33
C ASN A 186 27.34 5.06 10.56
N ASN A 187 26.35 5.22 11.44
CA ASN A 187 26.54 5.92 12.71
C ASN A 187 27.27 5.00 13.71
N THR A 188 28.58 5.20 13.84
CA THR A 188 29.45 4.39 14.70
C THR A 188 29.41 4.79 16.17
N SER A 189 28.97 6.00 16.49
CA SER A 189 28.88 6.53 17.86
C SER A 189 27.60 6.13 18.60
N GLY A 190 26.61 5.59 17.90
CA GLY A 190 25.27 5.33 18.43
C GLY A 190 24.42 6.59 18.66
N VAL A 191 24.96 7.80 18.47
CA VAL A 191 24.29 9.09 18.71
C VAL A 191 24.41 9.99 17.48
N LYS A 192 23.28 10.53 17.01
CA LYS A 192 23.28 11.45 15.87
C LYS A 192 24.01 12.74 16.20
N GLY A 193 24.82 13.24 15.28
CA GLY A 193 25.53 14.50 15.48
C GLY A 193 26.71 14.39 16.44
N VAL A 194 27.06 13.19 16.92
CA VAL A 194 28.26 12.95 17.72
C VAL A 194 29.17 12.00 16.95
N SER A 195 30.44 12.36 16.78
CA SER A 195 31.41 11.55 16.05
C SER A 195 32.81 11.70 16.63
N TRP A 196 33.58 10.62 16.65
CA TRP A 196 34.97 10.64 17.06
C TRP A 196 35.86 11.18 15.94
N ASP A 197 36.72 12.14 16.27
CA ASP A 197 37.76 12.65 15.37
C ASP A 197 39.10 12.00 15.73
N ASN A 198 39.56 11.08 14.88
CA ASN A 198 40.83 10.38 15.08
C ASN A 198 42.06 11.31 15.01
N ARG A 199 41.99 12.44 14.30
CA ARG A 199 43.16 13.32 14.11
C ARG A 199 43.48 14.11 15.36
N HIS A 200 42.45 14.54 16.06
CA HIS A 200 42.57 15.37 17.27
C HIS A 200 42.25 14.58 18.55
N SER A 201 41.87 13.31 18.42
CA SER A 201 41.45 12.42 19.51
C SER A 201 40.39 13.06 20.42
N VAL A 202 39.34 13.61 19.80
CA VAL A 202 38.22 14.27 20.48
C VAL A 202 36.87 13.87 19.89
N TRP A 203 35.84 13.86 20.72
CA TRP A 203 34.45 13.74 20.33
C TRP A 203 33.91 15.08 19.84
N LYS A 204 33.48 15.15 18.59
CA LYS A 204 32.83 16.32 18.00
C LYS A 204 31.32 16.18 18.11
N ALA A 205 30.66 17.23 18.59
CA ALA A 205 29.21 17.35 18.60
C ALA A 205 28.76 18.43 17.61
N TYR A 206 27.72 18.15 16.83
CA TYR A 206 27.12 19.08 15.89
C TYR A 206 25.62 18.81 15.76
N ILE A 207 24.88 19.81 15.33
CA ILE A 207 23.47 19.71 14.98
C ILE A 207 23.23 20.40 13.65
N THR A 208 22.31 19.87 12.85
CA THR A 208 21.81 20.59 11.68
C THR A 208 20.47 21.21 12.03
N ALA A 209 20.34 22.53 11.86
CA ALA A 209 19.13 23.29 12.10
C ALA A 209 19.01 24.40 11.06
N LYS A 210 17.80 24.63 10.55
CA LYS A 210 17.50 25.65 9.51
C LYS A 210 18.36 25.55 8.24
N GLY A 211 18.86 24.36 7.90
CA GLY A 211 19.73 24.12 6.74
C GLY A 211 21.22 24.20 7.02
N ASP A 212 21.63 24.74 8.18
CA ASP A 212 23.04 24.92 8.52
C ASP A 212 23.53 23.91 9.56
N ARG A 213 24.80 23.51 9.43
CA ARG A 213 25.48 22.65 10.41
C ARG A 213 26.13 23.51 11.48
N ILE A 214 25.56 23.48 12.68
CA ILE A 214 26.04 24.19 13.87
C ILE A 214 27.00 23.27 14.62
N ASN A 215 28.22 23.74 14.83
CA ASN A 215 29.21 23.06 15.66
C ASN A 215 28.92 23.33 17.14
N LEU A 216 28.72 22.28 17.92
CA LEU A 216 28.42 22.36 19.35
C LEU A 216 29.67 22.25 20.22
N GLY A 217 30.82 21.94 19.62
CA GLY A 217 32.11 21.85 20.29
C GLY A 217 32.82 20.51 20.09
N SER A 218 34.02 20.45 20.64
CA SER A 218 34.86 19.24 20.68
C SER A 218 35.17 18.92 22.15
N TYR A 219 35.03 17.65 22.52
CA TYR A 219 35.09 17.19 23.90
C TYR A 219 36.01 15.98 24.00
N SER A 220 36.78 15.87 25.09
CA SER A 220 37.57 14.66 25.37
C SER A 220 36.69 13.48 25.79
N ASN A 221 35.53 13.75 26.41
CA ASN A 221 34.60 12.74 26.91
C ASN A 221 33.37 12.63 26.01
N PHE A 222 32.99 11.40 25.66
CA PHE A 222 31.78 11.06 24.91
C PHE A 222 30.51 11.62 25.56
N ASP A 223 30.34 11.47 26.87
CA ASP A 223 29.13 11.86 27.58
C ASP A 223 28.89 13.37 27.52
N LYS A 224 29.97 14.17 27.54
CA LYS A 224 29.89 15.62 27.38
C LYS A 224 29.43 16.01 25.97
N ALA A 225 29.95 15.34 24.95
CA ALA A 225 29.49 15.56 23.57
C ALA A 225 28.01 15.17 23.39
N VAL A 226 27.55 14.10 24.06
CA VAL A 226 26.15 13.67 24.04
C VAL A 226 25.25 14.67 24.80
N SER A 227 25.67 15.17 25.97
CA SER A 227 24.90 16.19 26.71
C SER A 227 24.72 17.46 25.88
N SER A 228 25.82 17.98 25.32
CA SER A 228 25.80 19.15 24.43
C SER A 228 24.87 18.93 23.23
N ARG A 229 24.90 17.72 22.65
CA ARG A 229 24.00 17.35 21.56
C ARG A 229 22.52 17.35 21.98
N LYS A 230 22.19 16.84 23.17
CA LYS A 230 20.82 16.79 23.71
C LYS A 230 20.28 18.18 24.03
N GLU A 231 21.09 19.02 24.66
CA GLU A 231 20.76 20.43 24.94
C GLU A 231 20.47 21.19 23.64
N ALA A 232 21.29 20.99 22.61
CA ALA A 232 21.06 21.57 21.29
C ALA A 232 19.78 21.04 20.63
N GLU A 233 19.43 19.76 20.84
CA GLU A 233 18.14 19.20 20.41
C GLU A 233 16.96 19.96 21.03
N ASP A 234 17.03 20.26 22.32
CA ASP A 234 15.98 21.01 23.02
C ASP A 234 15.88 22.46 22.53
N ILE A 235 17.01 23.11 22.24
CA ILE A 235 17.07 24.50 21.75
C ILE A 235 16.60 24.62 20.30
N TYR A 236 17.10 23.76 19.41
CA TYR A 236 16.94 23.94 17.95
C TYR A 236 15.85 23.06 17.33
N HIS A 237 15.57 21.89 17.90
CA HIS A 237 14.52 20.99 17.39
C HIS A 237 13.21 21.14 18.18
N GLY A 238 13.28 21.55 19.45
CA GLY A 238 12.10 21.87 20.27
C GLY A 238 11.11 20.71 20.32
N GLU A 239 9.84 20.99 20.00
CA GLU A 239 8.78 19.97 19.96
C GLU A 239 9.05 18.86 18.93
N TYR A 240 9.92 19.10 17.94
CA TYR A 240 10.28 18.15 16.88
C TYR A 240 11.41 17.19 17.25
N LYS A 241 11.86 17.19 18.50
CA LYS A 241 12.80 16.19 19.02
C LYS A 241 12.19 14.79 18.98
N ASN A 242 13.00 13.78 18.65
CA ASN A 242 12.58 12.37 18.79
C ASN A 242 12.30 12.07 20.26
N LYS A 243 11.12 11.50 20.55
CA LYS A 243 10.79 10.91 21.85
C LYS A 243 11.39 9.51 21.98
#